data_AF-A0A544T0T1-F1
#
_entry.id   AF-A0A544T0T1-F1
#
_cell.length_a   1.000
_cell.length_b   1.000
_cell.length_c   1.000
_cell.angle_alpha   90.00
_cell.angle_beta   90.00
_cell.angle_gamma   90.00
#
_symmetry.space_group_name_H-M   'P 1'
#
loop_
_entity.id
_entity.type
_entity.pdbx_description
1 polymer ?
#
loop_
_entity_poly.entity_id
_entity_poly.type
_entity_poly.pdbx_seq_one_letter_code
_entity_poly.pdbx_strand_id
1 'polypeptide(L)'
;MESKEEETKKNKNTNIGAPKNFLIPIMLLHLRDWNTHGYELMEKISQFGMESVDQGNFYRLLRQLEKDALVTSEWDTTSGGPAKRIYSITDAGKQYLDLWAGSLSQYQKMLNQFFNIYNPFFTPLQSSSTKKEEED
;
A
#
# COMPACT_ATOMS: atom_id res chain seq x y z
N MET A 1 17.27 -44.42 16.62
CA MET A 1 18.24 -43.31 16.42
C MET A 1 18.01 -42.79 15.01
N GLU A 2 16.88 -42.16 14.71
CA GLU A 2 16.33 -40.92 15.28
C GLU A 2 17.13 -39.68 14.87
N SER A 3 16.51 -38.89 13.97
CA SER A 3 16.58 -37.42 13.85
C SER A 3 17.90 -36.82 13.33
N LYS A 4 17.95 -35.80 12.45
CA LYS A 4 16.98 -34.77 12.09
C LYS A 4 17.52 -33.91 10.92
N GLU A 5 16.63 -33.08 10.37
CA GLU A 5 16.86 -31.75 9.76
C GLU A 5 17.31 -31.67 8.28
N GLU A 6 16.70 -30.87 7.41
CA GLU A 6 15.51 -30.01 7.52
C GLU A 6 15.11 -29.55 6.11
N GLU A 7 13.81 -29.60 5.82
CA GLU A 7 13.21 -28.96 4.65
C GLU A 7 13.28 -27.44 4.80
N THR A 8 13.69 -26.72 3.75
CA THR A 8 13.10 -25.39 3.45
C THR A 8 12.97 -25.20 1.94
N LYS A 9 11.88 -25.75 1.38
CA LYS A 9 11.33 -25.26 0.11
C LYS A 9 10.91 -23.81 0.32
N LYS A 10 11.68 -22.89 -0.24
CA LYS A 10 11.41 -21.45 -0.33
C LYS A 10 10.05 -21.24 -1.01
N ASN A 11 9.00 -21.14 -0.19
CA ASN A 11 7.64 -20.96 -0.63
C ASN A 11 7.56 -19.60 -1.34
N LYS A 12 7.28 -19.62 -2.64
CA LYS A 12 7.04 -18.40 -3.42
C LYS A 12 5.73 -17.82 -2.89
N ASN A 13 5.79 -16.69 -2.19
CA ASN A 13 4.61 -15.90 -1.88
C ASN A 13 3.96 -15.46 -3.19
N THR A 14 3.06 -16.29 -3.71
CA THR A 14 2.18 -15.98 -4.80
C THR A 14 1.13 -15.03 -4.26
N ASN A 15 1.46 -13.74 -4.24
CA ASN A 15 0.52 -12.66 -3.96
C ASN A 15 -0.44 -12.54 -5.16
N ILE A 16 -1.34 -13.52 -5.29
CA ILE A 16 -2.40 -13.57 -6.30
C ILE A 16 -3.54 -12.72 -5.74
N GLY A 17 -3.60 -11.44 -6.11
CA GLY A 17 -4.77 -10.64 -5.75
C GLY A 17 -4.62 -9.14 -5.91
N ALA A 18 -3.41 -8.59 -5.74
CA ALA A 18 -3.21 -7.17 -5.97
C ALA A 18 -3.09 -6.87 -7.49
N PRO A 19 -3.76 -5.83 -8.01
CA PRO A 19 -3.48 -5.32 -9.34
C PRO A 19 -1.98 -5.12 -9.51
N LYS A 20 -1.42 -5.44 -10.69
CA LYS A 20 -0.02 -5.09 -10.99
C LYS A 20 0.16 -3.61 -10.67
N ASN A 21 1.11 -3.30 -9.79
CA ASN A 21 1.45 -1.96 -9.30
C ASN A 21 0.56 -1.36 -8.20
N PHE A 22 -0.22 -2.16 -7.47
CA PHE A 22 -1.02 -1.67 -6.32
C PHE A 22 -0.18 -1.03 -5.19
N LEU A 23 1.12 -1.30 -5.15
CA LEU A 23 2.04 -0.66 -4.20
C LEU A 23 2.14 0.86 -4.42
N ILE A 24 2.09 1.34 -5.67
CA ILE A 24 2.22 2.78 -5.98
C ILE A 24 1.12 3.62 -5.30
N PRO A 25 -0.18 3.33 -5.49
CA PRO A 25 -1.23 4.11 -4.83
C PRO A 25 -1.16 4.01 -3.30
N ILE A 26 -0.72 2.88 -2.72
CA ILE A 26 -0.54 2.76 -1.27
C ILE A 26 0.59 3.68 -0.77
N MET A 27 1.71 3.75 -1.48
CA MET A 27 2.83 4.64 -1.15
C MET A 27 2.40 6.10 -1.19
N LEU A 28 1.72 6.50 -2.27
CA LEU A 28 1.21 7.88 -2.42
C LEU A 28 0.14 8.19 -1.37
N LEU A 29 -0.73 7.23 -1.03
CA LEU A 29 -1.73 7.39 0.01
C LEU A 29 -1.10 7.69 1.37
N HIS A 30 -0.06 6.95 1.77
CA HIS A 30 0.63 7.21 3.04
C HIS A 30 1.37 8.55 3.03
N LEU A 31 1.98 8.93 1.90
CA LEU A 31 2.65 10.22 1.74
C LEU A 31 1.70 11.42 1.63
N ARG A 32 0.40 11.19 1.40
CA ARG A 32 -0.64 12.24 1.36
C ARG A 32 -0.83 12.91 2.71
N ASP A 33 -0.80 12.11 3.77
CA ASP A 33 -1.14 12.56 5.11
C ASP A 33 0.11 12.92 5.93
N TRP A 34 1.29 12.43 5.54
CA TRP A 34 2.53 12.62 6.30
C TRP A 34 3.82 12.47 5.47
N ASN A 35 4.71 13.46 5.56
CA ASN A 35 6.08 13.38 5.08
C ASN A 35 6.93 12.50 6.02
N THR A 36 7.52 11.42 5.52
CA THR A 36 8.18 10.40 6.36
C THR A 36 9.45 9.84 5.73
N HIS A 37 10.27 9.17 6.53
CA HIS A 37 11.43 8.45 6.06
C HIS A 37 11.04 7.21 5.26
N GLY A 38 11.86 6.84 4.26
CA GLY A 38 11.59 5.66 3.43
C GLY A 38 11.42 4.36 4.24
N TYR A 39 12.14 4.21 5.36
CA TYR A 39 12.00 3.03 6.23
C TYR A 39 10.65 3.01 6.95
N GLU A 40 10.25 4.11 7.57
CA GLU A 40 8.95 4.25 8.25
C GLU A 40 7.79 4.05 7.28
N LEU A 41 7.90 4.60 6.07
CA LEU A 41 6.93 4.38 5.00
C LEU A 41 6.80 2.89 4.65
N MET A 42 7.92 2.19 4.53
CA MET A 42 7.94 0.75 4.26
C MET A 42 7.28 -0.05 5.39
N GLU A 43 7.53 0.32 6.64
CA GLU A 43 6.92 -0.31 7.82
C GLU A 43 5.39 -0.15 7.82
N LYS A 44 4.90 1.07 7.56
CA LYS A 44 3.46 1.36 7.45
C LYS A 44 2.79 0.57 6.33
N ILE A 45 3.44 0.47 5.18
CA ILE A 45 2.95 -0.33 4.06
C ILE A 45 2.88 -1.82 4.41
N SER A 46 3.87 -2.34 5.14
CA SER A 46 3.81 -3.72 5.63
C SER A 46 2.62 -3.93 6.56
N GLN A 47 2.36 -2.99 7.49
CA GLN A 47 1.20 -3.03 8.40
C GLN A 47 -0.14 -2.94 7.65
N PHE A 48 -0.17 -2.34 6.46
CA PHE A 48 -1.34 -2.31 5.57
C PHE A 48 -1.65 -3.67 4.91
N GLY A 49 -0.83 -4.71 5.14
CA GLY A 49 -1.01 -6.05 4.60
C GLY A 49 -0.13 -6.38 3.39
N MET A 50 0.89 -5.54 3.11
CA MET A 50 1.83 -5.73 2.00
C MET A 50 3.17 -6.33 2.48
N GLU A 51 3.10 -7.39 3.28
CA GLU A 51 4.26 -8.01 3.96
C GLU A 51 5.31 -8.59 3.00
N SER A 52 4.97 -8.85 1.74
CA SER A 52 5.87 -9.45 0.75
C SER A 52 6.66 -8.43 -0.09
N VAL A 53 6.61 -7.14 0.21
CA VAL A 53 7.32 -6.10 -0.56
C VAL A 53 8.80 -6.15 -0.21
N ASP A 54 9.65 -6.50 -1.18
CA ASP A 54 11.10 -6.45 -0.96
C ASP A 54 11.61 -5.01 -0.91
N GLN A 55 12.58 -4.78 -0.02
CA GLN A 55 13.19 -3.47 0.21
C GLN A 55 13.79 -2.87 -1.08
N GLY A 56 14.42 -3.69 -1.92
CA GLY A 56 15.02 -3.24 -3.17
C GLY A 56 13.97 -2.72 -4.16
N ASN A 57 12.85 -3.42 -4.31
CA ASN A 57 11.74 -2.95 -5.16
C ASN A 57 11.09 -1.70 -4.60
N PHE A 58 10.89 -1.63 -3.28
CA PHE A 58 10.34 -0.46 -2.61
C PHE A 58 11.16 0.82 -2.91
N TYR A 59 12.48 0.78 -2.71
CA TYR A 59 13.32 1.95 -2.97
C TYR A 59 13.49 2.24 -4.47
N ARG A 60 13.47 1.22 -5.34
CA ARG A 60 13.43 1.43 -6.79
C ARG A 60 12.17 2.19 -7.21
N LEU A 61 11.02 1.83 -6.63
CA LEU A 61 9.76 2.53 -6.89
C LEU A 61 9.79 3.96 -6.36
N LEU A 62 10.30 4.22 -5.15
CA LEU A 62 10.46 5.60 -4.65
C LEU A 62 11.31 6.45 -5.60
N ARG A 63 12.42 5.91 -6.10
CA ARG A 63 13.27 6.60 -7.08
C ARG A 63 12.55 6.85 -8.40
N GLN A 64 11.71 5.93 -8.84
CA GLN A 64 10.89 6.10 -10.03
C GLN A 64 9.82 7.19 -9.83
N LEU A 65 9.10 7.19 -8.70
CA LEU A 65 8.12 8.23 -8.37
C LEU A 65 8.75 9.62 -8.25
N GLU A 66 9.97 9.68 -7.73
CA GLU A 66 10.77 10.92 -7.69
C GLU A 66 11.15 11.39 -9.10
N LYS A 67 11.61 10.47 -9.97
CA LYS A 67 11.91 10.75 -11.37
C LYS A 67 10.68 11.23 -12.16
N ASP A 68 9.51 10.69 -11.83
CA ASP A 68 8.23 11.04 -12.46
C ASP A 68 7.58 12.29 -11.81
N ALA A 69 8.28 12.97 -10.89
CA ALA A 69 7.82 14.15 -10.17
C ALA A 69 6.53 13.95 -9.37
N LEU A 70 6.18 12.71 -9.01
CA LEU A 70 5.03 12.38 -8.16
C LEU A 70 5.37 12.50 -6.66
N VAL A 71 6.65 12.40 -6.32
CA VAL A 71 7.18 12.53 -4.96
C VAL A 71 8.44 13.39 -5.02
N THR A 72 8.69 14.18 -3.98
CA THR A 72 9.97 14.86 -3.75
C THR A 72 10.68 14.25 -2.57
N SER A 73 11.98 14.49 -2.46
CA SER A 73 12.70 14.10 -1.25
C SER A 73 13.79 15.08 -0.87
N GLU A 74 14.04 15.15 0.43
CA GLU A 74 15.04 16.01 1.04
C GLU A 74 15.89 15.20 2.01
N TRP A 75 17.15 15.63 2.20
CA TRP A 75 18.03 15.03 3.19
C TRP A 75 17.76 15.66 4.55
N ASP A 76 17.35 14.83 5.50
CA ASP A 76 17.28 15.16 6.91
C ASP A 76 18.61 14.82 7.59
N THR A 77 19.31 15.86 8.03
CA THR A 77 20.58 15.81 8.77
C THR A 77 20.40 16.21 10.23
N THR A 78 19.17 16.42 10.70
CA THR A 78 18.88 16.96 12.04
C THR A 78 18.98 15.91 13.13
N SER A 79 18.70 14.65 12.80
CA SER A 79 18.99 13.51 13.68
C SER A 79 20.50 13.26 13.69
N GLY A 80 21.12 13.14 14.88
CA GLY A 80 22.58 12.99 15.08
C GLY A 80 23.20 11.67 14.57
N GLY A 81 22.82 11.23 13.38
CA GLY A 81 23.26 10.03 12.69
C GLY A 81 23.36 10.25 11.17
N PRO A 82 23.43 9.18 10.37
CA PRO A 82 23.49 9.29 8.92
C PRO A 82 22.29 10.05 8.35
N ALA A 83 22.54 10.90 7.36
CA ALA A 83 21.48 11.64 6.69
C ALA A 83 20.40 10.68 6.16
N LYS A 84 19.13 10.97 6.46
CA LYS A 84 17.98 10.17 6.01
C LYS A 84 17.23 10.93 4.93
N ARG A 85 16.62 10.22 3.98
CA ARG A 85 15.72 10.88 3.01
C ARG A 85 14.32 10.94 3.61
N ILE A 86 13.75 12.13 3.64
CA ILE A 86 12.31 12.36 3.88
C ILE A 86 11.66 12.47 2.51
N TYR A 87 10.55 11.77 2.33
CA TYR A 87 9.76 11.81 1.10
C TYR A 87 8.46 12.57 1.34
N SER A 88 8.02 13.34 0.34
CA SER A 88 6.79 14.13 0.37
C SER A 88 6.05 13.97 -0.96
N ILE A 89 4.72 13.84 -0.93
CA ILE A 89 3.93 13.80 -2.17
C ILE A 89 3.88 15.18 -2.84
N THR A 90 3.95 15.23 -4.17
CA THR A 90 3.74 16.46 -4.95
C THR A 90 2.27 16.65 -5.31
N ASP A 91 1.90 17.81 -5.84
CA ASP A 91 0.54 18.00 -6.35
C ASP A 91 0.23 17.11 -7.56
N ALA A 92 1.23 16.83 -8.41
CA ALA A 92 1.11 15.83 -9.47
C ALA A 92 0.89 14.43 -8.90
N GLY A 93 1.60 14.08 -7.81
CA GLY A 93 1.40 12.84 -7.06
C GLY A 93 -0.02 12.71 -6.50
N LYS A 94 -0.58 13.78 -5.93
CA LYS A 94 -1.95 13.80 -5.41
C LYS A 94 -2.98 13.57 -6.54
N GLN A 95 -2.84 14.28 -7.65
CA GLN A 95 -3.72 14.08 -8.82
C GLN A 95 -3.63 12.64 -9.35
N TYR A 96 -2.42 12.09 -9.41
CA TYR A 96 -2.22 10.71 -9.83
C TYR A 96 -2.85 9.71 -8.84
N LEU A 97 -2.79 9.98 -7.53
CA LEU A 97 -3.47 9.19 -6.51
C LEU A 97 -5.00 9.23 -6.67
N ASP A 98 -5.59 10.39 -7.01
CA ASP A 98 -7.03 10.50 -7.23
C ASP A 98 -7.48 9.69 -8.47
N LEU A 99 -6.68 9.65 -9.54
CA LEU A 99 -6.93 8.79 -10.71
C LEU A 99 -6.90 7.30 -10.32
N TRP A 100 -5.98 6.90 -9.46
CA TRP A 100 -5.94 5.56 -8.90
C TRP A 100 -7.17 5.25 -8.06
N ALA A 101 -7.61 6.17 -7.19
CA ALA A 101 -8.80 5.99 -6.38
C ALA A 101 -10.05 5.77 -7.25
N GLY A 102 -10.20 6.55 -8.32
CA GLY A 102 -11.26 6.34 -9.31
C GLY A 102 -11.19 4.97 -9.99
N SER A 103 -10.00 4.55 -10.41
CA SER A 103 -9.76 3.24 -11.05
C SER A 103 -10.07 2.08 -10.11
N LEU A 104 -9.67 2.19 -8.83
CA LEU A 104 -9.94 1.19 -7.81
C LEU A 104 -11.42 1.11 -7.45
N SER A 105 -12.14 2.23 -7.44
CA SER A 105 -13.60 2.23 -7.28
C SER A 105 -14.28 1.44 -8.40
N GLN A 106 -13.83 1.62 -9.65
CA GLN A 106 -14.36 0.84 -10.77
C GLN A 106 -14.02 -0.65 -10.65
N TYR A 107 -12.79 -0.97 -10.23
CA TYR A 107 -12.38 -2.35 -9.99
C TYR A 107 -13.20 -3.01 -8.86
N GLN A 108 -13.47 -2.27 -7.77
CA GLN A 108 -14.32 -2.73 -6.68
C GLN A 108 -15.74 -3.05 -7.16
N LYS A 109 -16.33 -2.21 -8.02
CA LYS A 109 -17.65 -2.49 -8.63
C LYS A 109 -17.63 -3.79 -9.43
N MET A 110 -16.58 -4.01 -10.23
CA MET A 110 -16.43 -5.23 -11.03
C MET A 110 -16.26 -6.48 -10.15
N LEU A 111 -15.46 -6.40 -9.08
CA LEU A 111 -15.31 -7.48 -8.10
C LEU A 111 -16.64 -7.80 -7.42
N ASN A 112 -17.38 -6.77 -6.99
CA ASN A 112 -18.70 -6.95 -6.39
C ASN A 112 -19.67 -7.65 -7.36
N GLN A 113 -19.69 -7.24 -8.64
CA GLN A 113 -20.50 -7.92 -9.66
C GLN A 113 -20.09 -9.38 -9.84
N PHE A 114 -18.79 -9.67 -9.88
CA PHE A 114 -18.28 -11.04 -9.97
C PHE A 114 -18.75 -11.89 -8.78
N PHE A 115 -18.59 -11.40 -7.54
CA PHE A 115 -18.99 -12.14 -6.35
C PHE A 115 -20.50 -12.32 -6.23
N ASN A 116 -21.29 -11.33 -6.64
CA ASN A 116 -22.76 -11.45 -6.69
C ASN A 116 -23.21 -12.59 -7.62
N ILE A 117 -22.51 -12.81 -8.73
CA ILE A 117 -22.81 -13.91 -9.67
C ILE A 117 -22.26 -15.24 -9.13
N TYR A 118 -21.02 -15.22 -8.61
CA TYR A 118 -20.34 -16.42 -8.14
C TYR A 118 -20.98 -17.03 -6.89
N ASN A 119 -21.45 -16.19 -5.96
CA ASN A 119 -22.12 -16.62 -4.75
C ASN A 119 -23.37 -15.76 -4.49
N PRO A 120 -24.54 -16.15 -5.01
CA PRO A 120 -25.77 -15.36 -4.86
C PRO A 120 -26.25 -15.19 -3.40
N PHE A 121 -25.60 -15.85 -2.43
CA PHE A 121 -25.84 -15.69 -1.00
C PHE A 121 -24.72 -14.95 -0.24
N PHE A 122 -23.66 -14.49 -0.91
CA PHE A 122 -22.59 -13.71 -0.29
C PHE A 122 -22.81 -12.22 -0.52
N THR A 123 -23.48 -11.57 0.41
CA THR A 123 -23.50 -10.11 0.49
C THR A 123 -22.17 -9.65 1.10
N PRO A 124 -21.26 -8.99 0.36
CA PRO A 124 -20.11 -8.38 1.00
C PRO A 124 -20.62 -7.31 1.99
N LEU A 125 -20.11 -7.36 3.22
CA LEU A 125 -20.49 -6.47 4.31
C LEU A 125 -20.42 -5.02 3.82
N GLN A 126 -21.58 -4.38 3.59
CA GLN A 126 -21.64 -2.93 3.56
C GLN A 126 -21.38 -2.48 4.99
N SER A 127 -20.29 -1.75 5.23
CA SER A 127 -20.07 -1.09 6.51
C SER A 127 -21.24 -0.15 6.75
N SER A 128 -22.15 -0.54 7.64
CA SER A 128 -23.15 0.35 8.19
C SER A 128 -22.41 1.49 8.89
N SER A 129 -22.53 2.69 8.33
CA SER A 129 -22.36 3.91 9.10
C SER A 129 -23.36 3.84 10.26
N THR A 130 -22.85 3.60 11.46
CA THR A 130 -23.58 3.81 12.70
C THR A 130 -23.94 5.29 12.79
N LYS A 131 -25.14 5.64 12.31
CA LYS A 131 -25.92 6.70 12.93
C LYS A 131 -26.26 6.23 14.35
N LYS A 132 -25.63 6.83 15.35
CA LYS A 132 -26.25 6.96 16.66
C LYS A 132 -26.81 8.37 16.75
N GLU A 133 -28.09 8.46 16.44
CA GLU A 133 -29.00 9.41 17.09
C GLU A 133 -29.12 8.94 18.55
N GLU A 134 -28.82 9.82 19.51
CA GLU A 134 -29.28 9.74 20.89
C GLU A 134 -29.55 11.20 21.30
N GLU A 135 -30.82 11.59 21.12
CA GLU A 135 -31.48 12.63 21.92
C GLU A 135 -31.54 12.13 23.37
N ASP A 136 -31.08 12.96 24.31
CA ASP A 136 -31.82 13.37 25.51
C ASP A 136 -31.17 14.66 26.07
#